data_AF-A0A6A6YUZ4-F1
#
_entry.id   AF-A0A6A6YUZ4-F1
#
_cell.length_a   1.000
_cell.length_b   1.000
_cell.length_c   1.000
_cell.angle_alpha   90.00
_cell.angle_beta   90.00
_cell.angle_gamma   90.00
#
_symmetry.space_group_name_H-M   'P 1'
#
loop_
_entity.id
_entity.type
_entity.pdbx_description
1 polymer ?
#
loop_
_entity_poly.entity_id
_entity_poly.type
_entity_poly.pdbx_seq_one_letter_code
_entity_poly.pdbx_strand_id
1 'polypeptide(L)'
;MDRIRFQYSWVNDTKQRCIFGSMPSIAQVLNIVVMARQKTARIEPASLARSALPGRVVDYVVTLKPDAAIDQAWHRLRPLPGVSVKSWNYTTRARRNPIAIHVETKGPMKSWTDGKPQIATWTDAWLTRLTRIRPAEPWPAIPLLIAQGHDWHLLIVSKKDQKMTIWEEIAIGSTRSCFDAMKVVAVLHWLIDWAETVWRPWFLSLVG
;
A
#
# COMPACT_ATOMS: atom_id res chain seq x y z
N MET A 1 -20.58 -3.49 -36.61
CA MET A 1 -19.59 -3.79 -35.55
C MET A 1 -19.60 -2.64 -34.57
N ASP A 2 -20.61 -2.64 -33.71
CA ASP A 2 -20.90 -1.54 -32.78
C ASP A 2 -20.05 -1.66 -31.52
N ARG A 3 -19.31 -0.59 -31.22
CA ARG A 3 -18.66 -0.40 -29.93
C ARG A 3 -19.74 -0.14 -28.89
N ILE A 4 -19.92 -1.09 -27.98
CA ILE A 4 -20.78 -0.97 -26.79
C ILE A 4 -20.32 0.26 -25.99
N ARG A 5 -21.08 1.36 -26.08
CA ARG A 5 -20.98 2.52 -25.19
C ARG A 5 -21.77 2.20 -23.92
N PHE A 6 -21.11 2.24 -22.76
CA PHE A 6 -21.80 2.13 -21.48
C PHE A 6 -22.81 3.29 -21.33
N GLN A 7 -24.05 2.96 -20.96
CA GLN A 7 -25.22 3.86 -20.92
C GLN A 7 -25.21 4.90 -19.78
N TYR A 8 -24.06 5.16 -19.14
CA TYR A 8 -23.98 6.10 -18.03
C TYR A 8 -23.18 7.34 -18.42
N SER A 9 -23.84 8.50 -18.38
CA SER A 9 -23.33 9.79 -18.87
C SER A 9 -22.06 10.27 -18.14
N TRP A 10 -21.88 9.91 -16.87
CA TRP A 10 -20.73 10.29 -16.06
C TRP A 10 -19.39 9.67 -16.53
N VAL A 11 -19.43 8.56 -17.27
CA VAL A 11 -18.22 7.88 -17.79
C VAL A 11 -17.60 8.66 -18.96
N ASN A 12 -18.39 9.50 -19.64
CA ASN A 12 -18.00 10.20 -20.86
C ASN A 12 -17.71 11.70 -20.66
N ASP A 13 -17.88 12.23 -19.44
CA ASP A 13 -17.63 13.64 -19.12
C ASP A 13 -16.19 13.85 -18.61
N THR A 14 -15.38 14.55 -19.41
CA THR A 14 -13.98 14.86 -19.07
C THR A 14 -13.84 15.87 -17.93
N LYS A 15 -14.87 16.67 -17.61
CA LYS A 15 -14.82 17.60 -16.45
C LYS A 15 -15.09 16.89 -15.13
N GLN A 16 -15.89 15.83 -15.11
CA GLN A 16 -16.11 15.02 -13.90
C GLN A 16 -14.94 14.10 -13.53
N ARG A 17 -14.07 13.76 -14.50
CA ARG A 17 -12.83 13.01 -14.24
C ARG A 17 -11.87 13.73 -13.28
N CYS A 18 -11.91 15.06 -13.20
CA CYS A 18 -11.11 15.82 -12.25
C CYS A 18 -11.65 15.77 -10.82
N ILE A 19 -12.92 15.41 -10.62
CA ILE A 19 -13.56 15.33 -9.29
C ILE A 19 -13.43 13.91 -8.70
N PHE A 20 -13.46 12.87 -9.54
CA PHE A 20 -13.42 11.46 -9.09
C PHE A 20 -12.16 10.68 -9.52
N GLY A 21 -11.25 11.31 -10.26
CA GLY A 21 -10.11 10.64 -10.89
C GLY A 21 -10.54 9.86 -12.14
N SER A 22 -9.73 9.91 -13.19
CA SER A 22 -9.90 8.98 -14.32
C SER A 22 -9.55 7.59 -13.81
N MET A 23 -10.48 6.63 -13.79
CA MET A 23 -10.10 5.26 -13.45
C MET A 23 -9.16 4.72 -14.53
N PRO A 24 -7.91 4.36 -14.18
CA PRO A 24 -7.05 3.66 -15.12
C PRO A 24 -7.72 2.36 -15.56
N SER A 25 -7.50 1.97 -16.81
CA SER A 25 -8.00 0.67 -17.28
C SER A 25 -7.40 -0.46 -16.45
N ILE A 26 -8.14 -1.56 -16.28
CA ILE A 26 -7.66 -2.76 -15.56
C ILE A 26 -6.30 -3.25 -16.12
N ALA A 27 -6.12 -3.16 -17.45
CA ALA A 27 -4.86 -3.52 -18.10
C ALA A 27 -3.68 -2.61 -17.71
N GLN A 28 -3.93 -1.31 -17.49
CA GLN A 28 -2.92 -0.38 -16.98
C GLN A 28 -2.61 -0.68 -15.50
N VAL A 29 -3.63 -0.96 -14.69
CA VAL A 29 -3.49 -1.31 -13.27
C VAL A 29 -2.59 -2.55 -13.06
N LEU A 30 -2.78 -3.61 -13.85
CA LEU A 30 -1.99 -4.85 -13.74
C LEU A 30 -0.50 -4.68 -14.08
N ASN A 31 -0.13 -3.59 -14.75
CA ASN A 31 1.26 -3.28 -15.07
C ASN A 31 1.97 -2.46 -14.00
N ILE A 32 1.22 -1.88 -13.05
CA ILE A 32 1.76 -0.97 -12.03
C ILE A 32 2.13 -1.74 -10.76
N VAL A 33 1.21 -2.57 -10.26
CA VAL A 33 1.37 -3.22 -8.96
C VAL A 33 1.21 -4.73 -9.02
N VAL A 34 1.77 -5.41 -8.02
CA VAL A 34 1.53 -6.84 -7.74
C VAL A 34 1.21 -7.03 -6.27
N MET A 35 0.19 -7.85 -5.98
CA MET A 35 -0.18 -8.24 -4.63
C MET A 35 0.67 -9.44 -4.18
N ALA A 36 1.24 -9.36 -2.98
CA ALA A 36 2.04 -10.43 -2.39
C ALA A 36 1.50 -10.81 -1.01
N ARG A 37 1.30 -12.11 -0.80
CA ARG A 37 0.94 -12.67 0.51
C ARG A 37 2.14 -12.66 1.45
N GLN A 38 1.94 -12.18 2.67
CA GLN A 38 2.98 -12.05 3.70
C GLN A 38 2.88 -13.10 4.81
N LYS A 39 2.11 -14.17 4.60
CA LYS A 39 2.09 -15.32 5.52
C LYS A 39 3.52 -15.79 5.78
N THR A 40 3.86 -15.93 7.06
CA THR A 40 5.19 -16.27 7.59
C THR A 40 6.31 -15.25 7.37
N ALA A 41 6.03 -14.03 6.89
CA ALA A 41 7.06 -12.99 6.83
C ALA A 41 7.48 -12.56 8.24
N ARG A 42 8.68 -12.02 8.35
CA ARG A 42 9.25 -11.49 9.59
C ARG A 42 9.75 -10.08 9.37
N ILE A 43 9.71 -9.27 10.42
CA ILE A 43 10.40 -7.98 10.46
C ILE A 43 11.89 -8.26 10.66
N GLU A 44 12.68 -7.95 9.63
CA GLU A 44 14.09 -8.23 9.50
C GLU A 44 14.83 -6.99 8.92
N PRO A 45 15.89 -6.50 9.59
CA PRO A 45 16.39 -6.97 10.89
C PRO A 45 15.42 -6.65 12.04
N ALA A 46 15.56 -7.37 13.16
CA ALA A 46 14.73 -7.18 14.36
C ALA A 46 14.77 -5.74 14.91
N SER A 47 15.85 -5.00 14.64
CA SER A 47 16.00 -3.59 15.00
C SER A 47 15.00 -2.65 14.32
N LEU A 48 14.22 -3.11 13.35
CA LEU A 48 13.12 -2.35 12.75
C LEU A 48 11.82 -2.41 13.57
N ALA A 49 11.68 -3.37 14.49
CA ALA A 49 10.54 -3.47 15.37
C ALA A 49 10.76 -2.62 16.63
N ARG A 50 9.80 -1.77 16.99
CA ARG A 50 9.86 -0.93 18.20
C ARG A 50 9.41 -1.65 19.49
N SER A 51 8.66 -2.73 19.37
CA SER A 51 8.08 -3.49 20.49
C SER A 51 8.09 -5.00 20.20
N ALA A 52 7.69 -5.82 21.19
CA ALA A 52 7.42 -7.24 20.96
C ALA A 52 6.41 -7.37 19.80
N LEU A 53 6.84 -8.05 18.74
CA LEU A 53 6.05 -8.22 17.53
C LEU A 53 4.70 -8.87 17.89
N PRO A 54 3.57 -8.37 17.37
CA PRO A 54 2.33 -9.13 17.45
C PRO A 54 2.58 -10.50 16.83
N GLY A 55 2.04 -11.56 17.44
CA GLY A 55 2.26 -12.94 16.99
C GLY A 55 1.75 -13.26 15.57
N ARG A 56 1.12 -12.28 14.88
CA ARG A 56 0.60 -12.41 13.52
C ARG A 56 1.15 -11.33 12.58
N VAL A 57 1.36 -11.76 11.34
CA VAL A 57 1.90 -10.97 10.24
C VAL A 57 0.78 -10.26 9.49
N VAL A 58 1.03 -9.09 8.92
CA VAL A 58 0.09 -8.50 7.95
C VAL A 58 -0.24 -9.51 6.84
N ASP A 59 -1.49 -9.62 6.41
CA ASP A 59 -1.86 -10.71 5.49
C ASP A 59 -1.30 -10.52 4.07
N TYR A 60 -1.42 -9.31 3.53
CA TYR A 60 -1.00 -8.98 2.18
C TYR A 60 -0.36 -7.59 2.10
N VAL A 61 0.41 -7.40 1.03
CA VAL A 61 0.92 -6.11 0.60
C VAL A 61 0.72 -5.94 -0.90
N VAL A 62 0.45 -4.72 -1.32
CA VAL A 62 0.56 -4.29 -2.72
C VAL A 62 1.96 -3.70 -2.90
N THR A 63 2.67 -4.17 -3.91
CA THR A 63 4.03 -3.72 -4.21
C THR A 63 4.10 -3.14 -5.62
N LEU A 64 4.99 -2.17 -5.84
CA LEU A 64 5.32 -1.71 -7.18
C LEU A 64 5.97 -2.85 -7.96
N LYS A 65 5.53 -3.04 -9.20
CA LYS A 65 6.16 -3.98 -10.13
C LYS A 65 7.53 -3.41 -10.54
N PRO A 66 8.62 -4.19 -10.43
CA PRO A 66 9.93 -3.73 -10.88
C PRO A 66 9.92 -3.38 -12.37
N ASP A 67 10.57 -2.26 -12.68
CA ASP A 67 10.90 -1.80 -14.03
C ASP A 67 12.35 -1.31 -14.03
N ALA A 68 12.80 -0.77 -15.17
CA ALA A 68 14.18 -0.28 -15.32
C ALA A 68 14.57 0.76 -14.25
N ALA A 69 13.64 1.65 -13.85
CA ALA A 69 13.94 2.68 -12.85
C ALA A 69 14.09 2.07 -11.45
N ILE A 70 13.18 1.17 -11.05
CA ILE A 70 13.27 0.44 -9.78
C ILE A 70 14.52 -0.45 -9.74
N ASP A 71 14.86 -1.12 -10.85
CA ASP A 71 16.05 -1.97 -10.93
C ASP A 71 17.34 -1.15 -10.82
N GLN A 72 17.42 -0.01 -11.51
CA GLN A 72 18.57 0.89 -11.39
C GLN A 72 18.71 1.44 -9.97
N ALA A 73 17.61 1.85 -9.35
CA ALA A 73 17.56 2.26 -7.95
C ALA A 73 17.99 1.13 -7.00
N TRP A 74 17.60 -0.11 -7.29
CA TRP A 74 17.98 -1.30 -6.52
C TRP A 74 19.48 -1.57 -6.57
N HIS A 75 20.14 -1.29 -7.70
CA HIS A 75 21.59 -1.40 -7.81
C HIS A 75 22.31 -0.38 -6.92
N ARG A 76 21.75 0.81 -6.73
CA ARG A 76 22.30 1.86 -5.85
C ARG A 76 22.02 1.61 -4.37
N LEU A 77 20.94 0.91 -4.04
CA LEU A 77 20.59 0.58 -2.65
C LEU A 77 21.71 -0.23 -1.96
N ARG A 78 22.17 0.30 -0.82
CA ARG A 78 23.06 -0.41 0.10
C ARG A 78 22.25 -1.19 1.16
N PRO A 79 22.75 -2.34 1.64
CA PRO A 79 22.21 -2.98 2.84
C PRO A 79 22.27 -2.04 4.04
N LEU A 80 21.42 -2.28 5.05
CA LEU A 80 21.53 -1.57 6.33
C LEU A 80 22.85 -1.92 7.04
N PRO A 81 23.39 -1.02 7.88
CA PRO A 81 24.53 -1.35 8.73
C PRO A 81 24.29 -2.63 9.54
N GLY A 82 25.26 -3.55 9.52
CA GLY A 82 25.17 -4.83 10.22
C GLY A 82 24.29 -5.90 9.55
N VAL A 83 23.74 -5.65 8.35
CA VAL A 83 22.90 -6.60 7.61
C VAL A 83 23.53 -6.89 6.25
N SER A 84 23.70 -8.17 5.91
CA SER A 84 24.26 -8.59 4.60
C SER A 84 23.23 -8.58 3.47
N VAL A 85 21.95 -8.77 3.79
CA VAL A 85 20.86 -8.85 2.82
C VAL A 85 20.23 -7.48 2.62
N LYS A 86 20.43 -6.87 1.43
CA LYS A 86 19.64 -5.68 1.03
C LYS A 86 18.17 -6.04 0.77
N SER A 87 17.28 -5.12 1.15
CA SER A 87 15.83 -5.17 0.94
C SER A 87 15.25 -3.77 0.90
N TRP A 88 14.26 -3.50 0.07
CA TRP A 88 13.46 -2.27 0.16
C TRP A 88 12.59 -2.22 1.42
N ASN A 89 12.19 -3.41 1.88
CA ASN A 89 11.12 -3.58 2.85
C ASN A 89 11.68 -3.97 4.21
N TYR A 90 10.81 -4.02 5.22
CA TYR A 90 11.11 -4.59 6.54
C TYR A 90 11.25 -6.12 6.51
N THR A 91 11.09 -6.77 5.37
CA THR A 91 11.18 -8.24 5.25
C THR A 91 12.04 -8.60 4.05
N THR A 92 12.66 -9.78 4.11
CA THR A 92 13.38 -10.37 2.98
C THR A 92 12.43 -10.98 1.94
N ARG A 93 11.15 -11.19 2.30
CA ARG A 93 10.08 -11.56 1.38
C ARG A 93 9.70 -10.36 0.51
N ALA A 94 9.60 -10.53 -0.80
CA ALA A 94 9.41 -9.42 -1.74
C ALA A 94 10.47 -8.31 -1.63
N ARG A 95 11.70 -8.62 -1.20
CA ARG A 95 12.75 -7.62 -0.94
C ARG A 95 13.10 -6.68 -2.09
N ARG A 96 12.83 -7.10 -3.34
CA ARG A 96 13.08 -6.32 -4.56
C ARG A 96 11.89 -5.49 -5.02
N ASN A 97 10.71 -5.74 -4.48
CA ASN A 97 9.48 -5.06 -4.89
C ASN A 97 9.12 -4.06 -3.78
N PRO A 98 9.20 -2.74 -4.05
CA PRO A 98 8.83 -1.73 -3.05
C PRO A 98 7.38 -1.93 -2.61
N ILE A 99 7.13 -2.12 -1.31
CA ILE A 99 5.76 -2.06 -0.78
C ILE A 99 5.19 -0.67 -1.05
N ALA A 100 3.89 -0.60 -1.33
CA ALA A 100 3.14 0.64 -1.46
C ALA A 100 1.95 0.69 -0.49
N ILE A 101 1.23 -0.44 -0.33
CA ILE A 101 0.01 -0.53 0.48
C ILE A 101 0.04 -1.81 1.32
N HIS A 102 -0.31 -1.70 2.60
CA HIS A 102 -0.56 -2.86 3.46
C HIS A 102 -2.04 -3.20 3.47
N VAL A 103 -2.36 -4.50 3.47
CA VAL A 103 -3.73 -5.00 3.52
C VAL A 103 -3.84 -6.05 4.62
N GLU A 104 -4.69 -5.80 5.60
CA GLU A 104 -5.02 -6.75 6.67
C GLU A 104 -6.41 -7.34 6.44
N THR A 105 -6.59 -8.63 6.71
CA THR A 105 -7.90 -9.28 6.64
C THR A 105 -8.32 -9.79 8.01
N LYS A 106 -9.61 -9.65 8.34
CA LYS A 106 -10.19 -10.14 9.59
C LYS A 106 -11.47 -10.91 9.32
N GLY A 107 -11.70 -11.93 10.15
CA GLY A 107 -12.99 -12.61 10.17
C GLY A 107 -14.11 -11.65 10.63
N PRO A 108 -15.37 -11.88 10.23
CA PRO A 108 -16.47 -10.96 10.49
C PRO A 108 -16.69 -10.66 11.98
N MET A 109 -16.48 -11.67 12.85
CA MET A 109 -16.70 -11.58 14.30
C MET A 109 -15.48 -11.09 15.09
N LYS A 110 -14.35 -10.78 14.43
CA LYS A 110 -13.14 -10.31 15.13
C LYS A 110 -13.31 -8.84 15.51
N SER A 111 -12.83 -8.45 16.69
CA SER A 111 -12.84 -7.04 17.06
C SER A 111 -11.94 -6.25 16.11
N TRP A 112 -12.46 -5.11 15.66
CA TRP A 112 -11.71 -4.11 14.90
C TRP A 112 -10.44 -3.64 15.63
N THR A 113 -10.47 -3.61 16.97
CA THR A 113 -9.33 -3.26 17.82
C THR A 113 -8.13 -4.19 17.65
N ASP A 114 -8.30 -5.36 17.03
CA ASP A 114 -7.23 -6.33 16.84
C ASP A 114 -6.48 -6.13 15.51
N GLY A 115 -7.12 -5.52 14.50
CA GLY A 115 -6.53 -5.32 13.17
C GLY A 115 -5.63 -4.09 13.09
N LYS A 116 -6.08 -2.97 13.65
CA LYS A 116 -5.34 -1.70 13.67
C LYS A 116 -3.93 -1.83 14.28
N PRO A 117 -3.72 -2.41 15.47
CA PRO A 117 -2.39 -2.52 16.07
C PRO A 117 -1.42 -3.37 15.23
N GLN A 118 -1.94 -4.42 14.59
CA GLN A 118 -1.14 -5.30 13.74
C GLN A 118 -0.66 -4.54 12.52
N ILE A 119 -1.55 -4.01 11.68
CA ILE A 119 -1.16 -3.29 10.47
C ILE A 119 -0.29 -2.05 10.79
N ALA A 120 -0.54 -1.39 11.93
CA ALA A 120 0.27 -0.28 12.43
C ALA A 120 1.72 -0.69 12.72
N THR A 121 1.94 -1.83 13.38
CA THR A 121 3.29 -2.32 13.73
C THR A 121 4.12 -2.60 12.47
N TRP A 122 3.52 -3.28 11.50
CA TRP A 122 4.18 -3.60 10.23
C TRP A 122 4.45 -2.35 9.39
N THR A 123 3.53 -1.39 9.39
CA THR A 123 3.70 -0.09 8.72
C THR A 123 4.80 0.74 9.39
N ASP A 124 4.87 0.80 10.72
CA ASP A 124 5.92 1.55 11.42
C ASP A 124 7.32 0.97 11.15
N ALA A 125 7.45 -0.37 11.14
CA ALA A 125 8.69 -1.04 10.78
C ALA A 125 9.11 -0.74 9.33
N TRP A 126 8.15 -0.68 8.41
CA TRP A 126 8.37 -0.27 7.03
C TRP A 126 8.85 1.17 6.90
N LEU A 127 8.17 2.11 7.54
CA LEU A 127 8.55 3.52 7.49
C LEU A 127 9.90 3.75 8.17
N THR A 128 10.22 3.00 9.23
CA THR A 128 11.53 3.00 9.88
C THR A 128 12.60 2.46 8.92
N ARG A 129 12.32 1.39 8.18
CA ARG A 129 13.24 0.84 7.16
C ARG A 129 13.60 1.89 6.11
N LEU A 130 12.59 2.60 5.61
CA LEU A 130 12.75 3.63 4.58
C LEU A 130 13.52 4.85 5.09
N THR A 131 13.24 5.31 6.31
CA THR A 131 14.04 6.37 6.96
C THR A 131 15.52 5.98 7.06
N ARG A 132 15.83 4.71 7.31
CA ARG A 132 17.22 4.23 7.36
C ARG A 132 17.87 4.10 5.97
N ILE A 133 17.09 4.07 4.89
CA ILE A 133 17.65 4.23 3.53
C ILE A 133 18.07 5.69 3.35
N ARG A 134 17.12 6.60 3.63
CA ARG A 134 17.35 8.04 3.61
C ARG A 134 16.29 8.73 4.46
N PRO A 135 16.66 9.58 5.42
CA PRO A 135 15.71 10.49 6.04
C PRO A 135 15.17 11.44 4.98
N ALA A 136 13.86 11.42 4.75
CA ALA A 136 13.17 12.23 3.76
C ALA A 136 11.89 12.80 4.36
N GLU A 137 11.62 14.07 4.06
CA GLU A 137 10.38 14.77 4.36
C GLU A 137 10.07 15.76 3.22
N PRO A 138 8.79 16.13 2.99
CA PRO A 138 7.61 15.59 3.66
C PRO A 138 7.29 14.14 3.22
N TRP A 139 6.65 13.36 4.10
CA TRP A 139 6.11 12.05 3.74
C TRP A 139 4.77 12.21 3.00
N PRO A 140 4.50 11.40 1.97
CA PRO A 140 3.15 11.30 1.44
C PRO A 140 2.22 10.69 2.50
N ALA A 141 0.93 11.01 2.43
CA ALA A 141 -0.08 10.30 3.19
C ALA A 141 -0.15 8.85 2.70
N ILE A 142 0.02 7.90 3.61
CA ILE A 142 0.14 6.47 3.30
C ILE A 142 -1.22 5.79 3.51
N PRO A 143 -1.82 5.19 2.47
CA PRO A 143 -3.04 4.42 2.61
C PRO A 143 -2.76 3.00 3.11
N LEU A 144 -3.63 2.49 3.97
CA LEU A 144 -3.67 1.09 4.39
C LEU A 144 -5.10 0.57 4.23
N LEU A 145 -5.25 -0.73 3.96
CA LEU A 145 -6.55 -1.35 3.79
C LEU A 145 -6.81 -2.38 4.88
N ILE A 146 -8.04 -2.42 5.36
CA ILE A 146 -8.55 -3.51 6.19
C ILE A 146 -9.82 -4.06 5.55
N ALA A 147 -9.84 -5.36 5.32
CA ALA A 147 -11.04 -6.09 4.92
C ALA A 147 -11.52 -6.95 6.10
N GLN A 148 -12.68 -6.62 6.67
CA GLN A 148 -13.28 -7.35 7.77
C GLN A 148 -14.59 -8.02 7.33
N GLY A 149 -14.59 -9.34 7.23
CA GLY A 149 -15.72 -10.07 6.65
C GLY A 149 -15.99 -9.57 5.23
N HIS A 150 -17.11 -8.86 5.05
CA HIS A 150 -17.46 -8.27 3.76
C HIS A 150 -17.09 -6.80 3.63
N ASP A 151 -16.76 -6.14 4.74
CA ASP A 151 -16.67 -4.69 4.84
C ASP A 151 -15.21 -4.24 4.64
N TRP A 152 -15.02 -3.19 3.84
CA TRP A 152 -13.69 -2.69 3.44
C TRP A 152 -13.49 -1.27 3.94
N HIS A 153 -12.35 -1.04 4.58
CA HIS A 153 -12.02 0.22 5.22
C HIS A 153 -10.63 0.70 4.78
N LEU A 154 -10.52 2.00 4.54
CA LEU A 154 -9.27 2.71 4.26
C LEU A 154 -8.81 3.42 5.52
N LEU A 155 -7.54 3.23 5.87
CA LEU A 155 -6.84 4.01 6.89
C LEU A 155 -5.83 4.92 6.22
N ILE A 156 -5.70 6.14 6.73
CA ILE A 156 -4.65 7.08 6.30
C ILE A 156 -3.63 7.27 7.41
N VAL A 157 -2.36 7.08 7.06
CA VAL A 157 -1.22 7.24 7.94
C VAL A 157 -0.38 8.42 7.49
N SER A 158 0.01 9.27 8.44
CA SER A 158 1.08 10.24 8.22
C SER A 158 2.29 9.93 9.10
N LYS A 159 3.46 10.37 8.66
CA LYS A 159 4.69 10.34 9.44
C LYS A 159 5.29 11.74 9.48
N LYS A 160 5.54 12.24 10.68
CA LYS A 160 6.21 13.52 10.94
C LYS A 160 7.11 13.36 12.15
N ASP A 161 8.33 13.88 12.10
CA ASP A 161 9.28 13.85 13.23
C ASP A 161 9.48 12.44 13.81
N GLN A 162 9.59 11.43 12.93
CA GLN A 162 9.67 9.99 13.27
C GLN A 162 8.46 9.39 13.99
N LYS A 163 7.39 10.15 14.19
CA LYS A 163 6.13 9.70 14.77
C LYS A 163 5.13 9.36 13.66
N MET A 164 4.59 8.15 13.73
CA MET A 164 3.50 7.70 12.88
C MET A 164 2.16 8.02 13.55
N THR A 165 1.22 8.59 12.79
CA THR A 165 -0.16 8.85 13.24
C THR A 165 -1.14 8.21 12.25
N ILE A 166 -2.10 7.45 12.77
CA ILE A 166 -3.25 6.94 12.01
C ILE A 166 -4.41 7.89 12.25
N TRP A 167 -4.93 8.51 11.20
CA TRP A 167 -5.91 9.60 11.32
C TRP A 167 -7.33 9.09 11.36
N GLU A 168 -7.76 8.41 10.30
CA GLU A 168 -9.16 8.10 10.10
C GLU A 168 -9.35 6.70 9.55
N GLU A 169 -10.54 6.19 9.79
CA GLU A 169 -11.08 4.97 9.23
C GLU A 169 -12.27 5.34 8.37
N ILE A 170 -12.12 5.11 7.08
CA ILE A 170 -13.09 5.49 6.06
C ILE A 170 -13.69 4.20 5.52
N ALA A 171 -15.01 4.05 5.66
CA ALA A 171 -15.72 2.94 5.01
C ALA A 171 -15.71 3.16 3.49
N ILE A 172 -15.13 2.23 2.74
CA ILE A 172 -14.96 2.35 1.28
C ILE A 172 -15.87 1.42 0.48
N GLY A 173 -16.71 0.64 1.18
CA GLY A 173 -17.70 -0.26 0.58
C GLY A 173 -17.71 -1.62 1.24
N SER A 174 -18.38 -2.55 0.59
CA SER A 174 -18.54 -3.93 1.04
C SER A 174 -18.66 -4.86 -0.16
N THR A 175 -18.54 -6.16 0.08
CA THR A 175 -18.78 -7.21 -0.92
C THR A 175 -20.18 -7.81 -0.84
N ARG A 176 -21.12 -7.13 -0.17
CA ARG A 176 -22.50 -7.62 0.03
C ARG A 176 -23.42 -7.34 -1.15
N SER A 177 -23.07 -6.35 -1.96
CA SER A 177 -23.82 -5.96 -3.15
C SER A 177 -22.87 -5.61 -4.28
N CYS A 178 -23.30 -5.73 -5.54
CA CYS A 178 -22.51 -5.29 -6.68
C CYS A 178 -22.18 -3.79 -6.58
N PHE A 179 -23.12 -2.98 -6.13
CA PHE A 179 -22.92 -1.53 -6.02
C PHE A 179 -21.81 -1.19 -5.01
N ASP A 180 -21.85 -1.79 -3.82
CA ASP A 180 -20.80 -1.55 -2.83
C ASP A 180 -19.47 -2.16 -3.23
N ALA A 181 -19.48 -3.30 -3.93
CA ALA A 181 -18.25 -3.90 -4.45
C ALA A 181 -17.58 -2.98 -5.48
N MET A 182 -18.38 -2.30 -6.31
CA MET A 182 -17.87 -1.31 -7.25
C MET A 182 -17.24 -0.09 -6.56
N LYS A 183 -17.72 0.32 -5.38
CA LYS A 183 -17.04 1.36 -4.57
C LYS A 183 -15.66 0.89 -4.11
N VAL A 184 -15.55 -0.36 -3.65
CA VAL A 184 -14.26 -0.94 -3.27
C VAL A 184 -13.31 -0.96 -4.47
N VAL A 185 -13.76 -1.44 -5.63
CA VAL A 185 -12.96 -1.45 -6.86
C VAL A 185 -12.51 -0.03 -7.25
N ALA A 186 -13.40 0.95 -7.16
CA ALA A 186 -13.10 2.35 -7.43
C ALA A 186 -11.95 2.88 -6.57
N VAL A 187 -12.03 2.64 -5.26
CA VAL A 187 -10.98 3.04 -4.32
C VAL A 187 -9.68 2.29 -4.58
N LEU A 188 -9.73 0.98 -4.87
CA LEU A 188 -8.52 0.22 -5.21
C LEU A 188 -7.83 0.78 -6.45
N HIS A 189 -8.57 1.20 -7.48
CA HIS A 189 -8.01 1.86 -8.66
C HIS A 189 -7.36 3.20 -8.30
N TRP A 190 -8.03 4.01 -7.47
CA TRP A 190 -7.48 5.28 -6.98
C TRP A 190 -6.17 5.08 -6.18
N LEU A 191 -6.11 4.03 -5.35
CA LEU A 191 -4.91 3.70 -4.59
C LEU A 191 -3.74 3.23 -5.47
N ILE A 192 -4.04 2.59 -6.59
CA ILE A 192 -3.03 2.15 -7.56
C ILE A 192 -2.50 3.35 -8.35
N ASP A 193 -3.37 4.29 -8.72
CA ASP A 193 -2.94 5.57 -9.29
C ASP A 193 -2.04 6.32 -8.30
N TRP A 194 -2.45 6.44 -7.03
CA TRP A 194 -1.60 7.02 -5.96
C TRP A 194 -0.24 6.31 -5.84
N ALA A 195 -0.21 4.99 -5.95
CA ALA A 195 1.03 4.22 -5.88
C ALA A 195 2.00 4.60 -7.02
N GLU A 196 1.46 4.90 -8.20
CA GLU A 196 2.24 5.27 -9.38
C GLU A 196 2.61 6.77 -9.39
N THR A 197 1.67 7.65 -9.08
CA THR A 197 1.82 9.10 -9.30
C THR A 197 2.39 9.84 -8.10
N VAL A 198 2.20 9.30 -6.88
CA VAL A 198 2.67 9.92 -5.63
C VAL A 198 3.76 9.08 -4.98
N TRP A 199 3.49 7.79 -4.76
CA TRP A 199 4.40 6.94 -4.01
C TRP A 199 5.68 6.63 -4.77
N ARG A 200 5.60 6.16 -6.02
CA ARG A 200 6.77 5.78 -6.82
C ARG A 200 7.81 6.91 -6.97
N PRO A 201 7.45 8.15 -7.38
CA PRO A 201 8.43 9.22 -7.51
C PRO A 201 9.10 9.56 -6.18
N TRP A 202 8.31 9.65 -5.10
CA TRP A 202 8.82 9.89 -3.76
C TRP A 202 9.77 8.78 -3.31
N PHE A 203 9.39 7.52 -3.52
CA PHE A 203 10.20 6.35 -3.15
C PHE A 203 11.53 6.31 -3.91
N LEU A 204 11.52 6.55 -5.23
CA LEU A 204 12.74 6.54 -6.04
C LEU A 204 13.71 7.68 -5.65
N SER A 205 13.20 8.78 -5.10
CA SER A 205 14.04 9.87 -4.58
C SER A 205 14.90 9.48 -3.38
N LEU A 206 14.53 8.39 -2.66
CA LEU A 206 15.30 7.91 -1.50
C LEU A 206 16.69 7.39 -1.88
N VAL A 207 16.88 7.03 -3.15
CA VAL A 207 18.04 6.36 -3.72
C VAL A 207 18.51 7.04 -5.02
N GLY A 208 18.19 8.33 -5.14
CA GLY A 208 18.75 9.23 -6.15
C GLY A 208 20.22 9.54 -5.88
#